data_AF-A0A3C0QUQ9-F1
#
_entry.id   AF-A0A3C0QUQ9-F1
#
_cell.length_a   1.000
_cell.length_b   1.000
_cell.length_c   1.000
_cell.angle_alpha   90.00
_cell.angle_beta   90.00
_cell.angle_gamma   90.00
#
_symmetry.space_group_name_H-M   'P 1'
#
loop_
_entity.id
_entity.type
_entity.pdbx_description
1 polymer ?
#
loop_
_entity_poly.entity_id
_entity_poly.type
_entity_poly.pdbx_seq_one_letter_code
_entity_poly.pdbx_strand_id
1 'polypeptide(L)' 'KHIKATPVGMVVTAKSELLEVQGNKLQFSVEAYDEEARIGYGTHTRHIIHAESFLRKLEKK' A
#
# COMPACT_ATOMS: atom_id res chain seq x y z
N LYS A 1 9.61 3.62 -4.83
CA LYS A 1 11.03 4.02 -4.72
C LYS A 1 11.43 4.07 -3.25
N HIS A 2 12.44 3.30 -2.88
CA HIS A 2 13.09 3.38 -1.57
C HIS A 2 14.24 4.38 -1.69
N ILE A 3 14.32 5.37 -0.81
CA ILE A 3 15.27 6.50 -0.94
C ILE A 3 16.24 6.63 0.23
N LYS A 4 15.95 6.06 1.40
CA LYS A 4 16.83 6.07 2.58
C LYS A 4 16.56 4.81 3.41
N ALA A 5 17.62 4.17 3.91
CA ALA A 5 17.48 3.04 4.83
C ALA A 5 17.08 3.51 6.23
N THR A 6 16.32 2.67 6.94
CA THR A 6 15.89 2.90 8.33
C THR A 6 16.46 1.80 9.23
N PRO A 7 17.24 2.15 10.27
CA PRO A 7 17.72 1.19 11.28
C PRO A 7 16.59 0.44 11.99
N VAL A 8 16.89 -0.77 12.45
CA VAL A 8 15.97 -1.55 13.29
C VAL A 8 15.73 -0.81 14.61
N GLY A 9 14.47 -0.77 15.05
CA GLY A 9 14.05 -0.13 16.30
C GLY A 9 13.47 1.27 16.14
N MET A 10 13.66 1.92 14.99
CA MET A 10 13.00 3.20 14.69
C MET A 10 11.52 3.00 14.34
N VAL A 11 10.71 4.01 14.62
CA VAL A 11 9.30 4.05 14.24
C VAL A 11 9.15 4.52 12.80
N VAL A 12 8.46 3.72 11.98
CA VAL A 12 8.10 4.10 10.61
C VAL A 12 6.63 4.48 10.54
N THR A 13 6.35 5.69 10.05
CA THR A 13 5.00 6.14 9.74
C THR A 13 4.76 6.05 8.24
N ALA A 14 3.77 5.26 7.83
CA ALA A 14 3.28 5.21 6.46
C ALA A 14 1.99 6.03 6.34
N LYS A 15 1.94 6.92 5.34
CA LYS A 15 0.75 7.68 4.97
C LYS A 15 0.30 7.24 3.59
N SER A 16 -1.00 7.05 3.43
CA SER A 16 -1.62 6.76 2.14
C SER A 16 -2.73 7.76 1.86
N GLU A 17 -2.73 8.33 0.67
CA GLU A 17 -3.78 9.23 0.18
C GLU A 17 -4.44 8.62 -1.05
N LEU A 18 -5.77 8.60 -1.07
CA LEU A 18 -6.54 8.10 -2.20
C LEU A 18 -6.54 9.15 -3.32
N LEU A 19 -5.94 8.82 -4.45
CA LEU A 19 -5.83 9.72 -5.60
C LEU A 19 -7.02 9.55 -6.56
N GLU A 20 -7.46 8.31 -6.78
CA GLU A 20 -8.46 8.02 -7.81
C GLU A 20 -9.32 6.80 -7.46
N VAL A 21 -10.60 6.86 -7.83
CA VAL A 21 -11.56 5.75 -7.78
C VAL A 21 -12.16 5.52 -9.17
N GLN A 22 -11.93 4.34 -9.74
CA GLN A 22 -12.50 3.89 -11.01
C GLN A 22 -13.26 2.57 -10.80
N GLY A 23 -14.55 2.66 -10.50
CA GLY A 23 -15.35 1.48 -10.17
C GLY A 23 -14.80 0.76 -8.94
N ASN A 24 -14.34 -0.48 -9.10
CA ASN A 24 -13.72 -1.24 -8.01
C ASN A 24 -12.19 -1.08 -7.93
N LYS A 25 -11.57 -0.27 -8.80
CA LYS A 25 -10.12 0.01 -8.81
C LYS A 25 -9.84 1.33 -8.09
N LEU A 26 -8.91 1.31 -7.14
CA LEU A 26 -8.50 2.46 -6.34
C LEU A 26 -6.99 2.67 -6.53
N GLN A 27 -6.58 3.92 -6.70
CA GLN A 27 -5.16 4.30 -6.76
C GLN A 27 -4.80 5.20 -5.59
N PHE A 28 -3.73 4.85 -4.89
CA PHE A 28 -3.23 5.58 -3.73
C PHE A 28 -1.82 6.11 -4.01
N SER A 29 -1.49 7.30 -3.53
CA SER A 29 -0.10 7.67 -3.23
C SER A 29 0.25 7.12 -1.86
N VAL A 30 1.46 6.59 -1.72
CA VAL A 30 1.98 6.12 -0.44
C VAL A 30 3.32 6.77 -0.17
N GLU A 31 3.50 7.22 1.05
CA GLU A 31 4.74 7.81 1.54
C GLU A 31 5.08 7.21 2.89
N ALA A 32 6.37 6.95 3.10
CA ALA A 32 6.88 6.41 4.34
C ALA A 32 7.95 7.35 4.91
N TYR A 33 7.91 7.54 6.22
CA TYR A 33 8.81 8.39 6.99
C TYR A 33 9.34 7.60 8.19
N ASP A 34 10.63 7.75 8.48
CA ASP A 34 11.17 7.45 9.81
C ASP A 34 11.10 8.73 10.67
N GLU A 35 11.71 8.68 11.85
CA GLU A 35 11.71 9.79 12.81
C GLU A 35 12.51 11.02 12.32
N GLU A 36 13.31 10.88 11.27
CA GLU A 36 14.18 11.93 10.75
C GLU A 36 13.69 12.49 9.40
N ALA A 37 13.25 11.62 8.49
CA ALA A 37 13.01 11.99 7.10
C ALA A 37 12.08 11.01 6.37
N ARG A 38 11.73 11.39 5.12
CA ARG A 38 11.06 10.49 4.17
C ARG A 38 12.01 9.38 3.73
N ILE A 39 11.57 8.15 3.83
CA ILE A 39 12.36 6.95 3.52
C ILE A 39 11.91 6.28 2.23
N GLY A 40 10.66 6.48 1.82
CA GLY A 40 10.14 5.85 0.62
C GLY A 40 8.85 6.47 0.14
N TYR A 41 8.52 6.17 -1.11
CA TYR A 41 7.24 6.53 -1.70
C TYR A 41 6.88 5.71 -2.92
N GLY A 42 5.62 5.74 -3.31
CA GLY A 42 5.16 5.12 -4.54
C GLY A 42 3.67 5.33 -4.75
N THR A 43 3.15 4.61 -5.74
CA THR A 43 1.72 4.45 -5.94
C THR A 43 1.33 3.01 -5.63
N HIS A 44 0.13 2.82 -5.07
CA HIS A 44 -0.41 1.52 -4.77
C HIS A 44 -1.82 1.39 -5.36
N THR A 45 -2.06 0.33 -6.13
CA THR A 45 -3.35 0.07 -6.76
C THR A 45 -4.05 -1.06 -6.04
N ARG A 46 -5.30 -0.85 -5.62
CA ARG A 46 -6.14 -1.89 -5.00
C ARG A 46 -7.40 -2.13 -5.80
N HIS A 47 -7.86 -3.38 -5.78
CA HIS A 47 -9.18 -3.76 -6.29
C HIS A 47 -10.06 -4.24 -5.15
N ILE A 48 -11.30 -3.73 -5.08
CA ILE A 48 -12.33 -4.26 -4.20
C ILE A 48 -12.88 -5.54 -4.80
N ILE A 49 -12.89 -6.61 -4.00
CA ILE A 49 -13.33 -7.95 -4.39
C ILE A 49 -14.30 -8.52 -3.36
N HIS A 50 -15.17 -9.43 -3.79
CA HIS A 50 -15.97 -10.25 -2.87
C HIS A 50 -15.11 -11.40 -2.32
N ALA A 51 -14.69 -11.29 -1.06
CA ALA A 51 -13.70 -12.17 -0.44
C ALA A 51 -14.08 -13.66 -0.55
N GLU A 52 -15.31 -14.01 -0.21
CA GLU A 52 -15.81 -15.39 -0.22
C GLU A 52 -15.77 -16.02 -1.63
N SER A 53 -16.19 -15.25 -2.65
CA SER A 53 -16.17 -15.72 -4.04
C SER A 53 -14.76 -15.83 -4.60
N PHE A 54 -13.82 -15.00 -4.11
CA PHE A 54 -12.42 -15.07 -4.49
C PHE A 54 -11.72 -16.29 -3.88
N LEU A 55 -11.91 -16.54 -2.57
CA LEU A 55 -11.31 -17.69 -1.88
C LEU A 55 -11.77 -19.03 -2.48
N ARG A 56 -13.07 -19.19 -2.78
CA ARG A 56 -13.60 -20.38 -3.47
C ARG A 56 -12.94 -20.67 -4.82
N LYS A 57 -12.49 -19.64 -5.55
CA LYS A 57 -11.78 -19.84 -6.83
C LYS A 57 -10.34 -20.33 -6.62
N LEU A 58 -9.72 -20.02 -5.49
CA LEU A 58 -8.37 -20.48 -5.16
C LEU A 58 -8.36 -21.96 -4.75
N GLU A 59 -9.40 -22.44 -4.07
CA GLU A 59 -9.53 -23.86 -3.66
C GLU A 59 -9.71 -24.82 -4.84
N LYS A 60 -10.16 -24.32 -6.00
CA LYS A 60 -10.35 -25.11 -7.21
C LYS A 60 -9.10 -25.17 -8.10
N LYS A 61 -7.95 -24.74 -7.59
CA LYS A 61 -6.68 -24.61 -8.32
C LYS A 61 -5.60 -25.43 -7.65
#